data_AF-A0A1X7TMU7-F1
#
_entry.id   AF-A0A1X7TMU7-F1
#
_cell.length_a   1.000
_cell.length_b   1.000
_cell.length_c   1.000
_cell.angle_alpha   90.00
_cell.angle_beta   90.00
_cell.angle_gamma   90.00
#
_symmetry.space_group_name_H-M   'P 1'
#
loop_
_entity.id
_entity.type
_entity.pdbx_description
1 polymer ?
#
loop_
_entity_poly.entity_id
_entity_poly.type
_entity_poly.pdbx_seq_one_letter_code
_entity_poly.pdbx_strand_id
1 'polypeptide(L)'
;PRKYEQRIREAEHGCFSPLVFSTSGGFGPVSALFIKRLATLHSEKFQRSYSVTINLIRCQYSFAILKAAIRCLQGSRSRVRSFDSNDFCRAISEAHLTLT
;
A
#
# COMPACT_ATOMS: atom_id res chain seq x y z
N PRO A 1 -3.70 2.23 17.87
CA PRO A 1 -2.65 1.19 17.71
C PRO A 1 -2.30 0.45 19.00
N ARG A 2 -1.95 1.16 20.10
CA ARG A 2 -1.46 0.54 21.35
C ARG A 2 -2.36 -0.53 21.96
N LYS A 3 -3.69 -0.32 21.97
CA LYS A 3 -4.66 -1.32 22.47
C LYS A 3 -4.65 -2.63 21.66
N TYR A 4 -4.44 -2.54 20.34
CA TYR A 4 -4.38 -3.73 19.47
C TYR A 4 -3.08 -4.50 19.66
N GLU A 5 -1.96 -3.79 19.75
CA GLU A 5 -0.66 -4.38 20.03
C GLU A 5 -0.67 -5.13 21.37
N GLN A 6 -1.23 -4.52 22.42
CA GLN A 6 -1.37 -5.15 23.72
C GLN A 6 -2.20 -6.44 23.64
N ARG A 7 -3.39 -6.39 23.02
CA ARG A 7 -4.25 -7.57 22.84
C ARG A 7 -3.53 -8.68 22.08
N ILE A 8 -2.88 -8.37 20.96
CA ILE A 8 -2.21 -9.37 20.11
C ILE A 8 -1.05 -10.01 20.88
N ARG A 9 -0.30 -9.22 21.65
CA ARG A 9 0.79 -9.74 22.48
C ARG A 9 0.28 -10.65 23.59
N GLU A 10 -0.80 -10.28 24.26
CA GLU A 10 -1.32 -11.01 25.42
C GLU A 10 -2.18 -12.23 25.05
N ALA A 11 -2.98 -12.15 23.98
CA ALA A 11 -3.88 -13.23 23.58
C ALA A 11 -3.26 -14.17 22.53
N GLU A 12 -2.52 -13.62 21.58
CA GLU A 12 -2.02 -14.36 20.40
C GLU A 12 -0.51 -14.61 20.48
N HIS A 13 0.18 -14.06 21.50
CA HIS A 13 1.64 -14.10 21.66
C HIS A 13 2.39 -13.65 20.39
N GLY A 14 1.77 -12.73 19.63
CA GLY A 14 2.25 -12.24 18.35
C GLY A 14 2.86 -10.84 18.40
N CYS A 15 3.50 -10.44 17.29
CA CYS A 15 3.98 -9.09 17.07
C CYS A 15 3.06 -8.34 16.10
N PHE A 16 2.68 -7.10 16.45
CA PHE A 16 1.81 -6.27 15.64
C PHE A 16 2.54 -5.04 15.09
N SER A 17 2.74 -5.00 13.77
CA SER A 17 3.33 -3.85 13.06
C SER A 17 2.28 -3.18 12.16
N PRO A 18 1.52 -2.20 12.67
CA PRO A 18 0.42 -1.62 11.92
C PRO A 18 0.92 -0.71 10.78
N LEU A 19 0.44 -0.99 9.57
CA LEU A 19 0.59 -0.08 8.43
C LEU A 19 -0.55 0.95 8.46
N VAL A 20 -0.33 2.05 9.17
CA VAL A 20 -1.28 3.16 9.28
C VAL A 20 -1.01 4.22 8.22
N PHE A 21 -2.07 4.67 7.55
CA PHE A 21 -2.05 5.72 6.54
C PHE A 21 -3.14 6.75 6.82
N SER A 22 -2.86 8.02 6.52
CA SER A 22 -3.85 9.11 6.52
C SER A 22 -4.60 9.13 5.20
N THR A 23 -5.86 9.60 5.19
CA THR A 23 -6.63 9.84 3.95
C THR A 23 -5.96 10.85 3.02
N SER A 24 -5.11 11.73 3.55
CA SER A 24 -4.28 12.67 2.80
C SER A 24 -3.01 12.06 2.20
N GLY A 25 -2.76 10.75 2.39
CA GLY A 25 -1.58 10.06 1.86
C GLY A 25 -0.36 10.04 2.80
N GLY A 26 -0.51 10.54 4.03
CA GLY A 26 0.54 10.48 5.06
C GLY A 26 0.79 9.07 5.59
N PHE A 27 2.03 8.79 5.99
CA PHE A 27 2.48 7.50 6.52
C PHE A 27 2.77 7.59 8.02
N GLY A 28 2.31 6.60 8.79
CA GLY A 28 2.81 6.40 10.16
C GLY A 28 4.30 5.97 10.16
N PRO A 29 5.02 6.10 11.29
CA PRO A 29 6.44 5.76 11.36
C PRO A 29 6.77 4.32 10.94
N VAL A 30 5.98 3.36 11.40
CA VAL A 30 6.11 1.93 11.04
C VAL A 30 5.86 1.72 9.54
N SER A 31 4.82 2.33 9.00
CA SER A 31 4.51 2.29 7.56
C SER A 31 5.64 2.88 6.73
N ALA A 32 6.22 4.01 7.15
CA ALA A 32 7.32 4.65 6.43
C ALA A 32 8.57 3.76 6.38
N LEU A 33 8.90 3.07 7.49
CA LEU A 33 9.99 2.10 7.53
C LEU A 33 9.71 0.89 6.64
N PHE A 34 8.49 0.36 6.70
CA PHE A 34 8.05 -0.74 5.85
C PHE A 34 8.20 -0.39 4.36
N ILE A 35 7.74 0.79 3.94
CA ILE A 35 7.81 1.22 2.54
C ILE A 35 9.27 1.41 2.08
N LYS A 36 10.15 1.95 2.94
CA LYS A 36 11.58 2.03 2.64
C LYS A 36 12.18 0.63 2.45
N ARG A 37 11.92 -0.29 3.38
CA ARG A 37 12.42 -1.68 3.31
C ARG A 37 11.92 -2.39 2.07
N LEU A 38 10.64 -2.24 1.75
CA LEU A 38 10.02 -2.81 0.55
C LEU A 38 10.69 -2.28 -0.71
N ALA A 39 10.93 -0.97 -0.80
CA ALA A 39 11.59 -0.37 -1.95
C ALA A 39 13.04 -0.84 -2.11
N THR A 40 13.78 -1.01 -1.01
CA THR A 40 15.14 -1.58 -1.04
C THR A 40 15.11 -3.00 -1.60
N LEU A 41 14.29 -3.89 -1.04
CA LEU A 41 14.18 -5.28 -1.49
C LEU A 41 13.74 -5.38 -2.96
N HIS A 42 12.84 -4.51 -3.39
CA HIS A 42 12.35 -4.48 -4.76
C HIS A 42 13.41 -3.93 -5.73
N SER A 43 14.14 -2.88 -5.34
CA SER A 43 15.25 -2.33 -6.12
C SER A 43 16.36 -3.36 -6.33
N GLU A 44 16.72 -4.10 -5.29
CA GLU A 44 17.70 -5.20 -5.33
C GLU A 44 17.22 -6.36 -6.21
N LYS A 45 15.96 -6.80 -6.03
CA LYS A 45 15.41 -7.93 -6.77
C LYS A 45 15.30 -7.68 -8.28
N PHE A 46 14.90 -6.48 -8.67
CA PHE A 46 14.64 -6.13 -10.07
C PHE A 46 15.76 -5.32 -10.72
N GLN A 47 16.87 -5.07 -10.01
CA GLN A 47 18.01 -4.26 -10.48
C GLN A 47 17.57 -2.88 -11.02
N ARG A 48 16.65 -2.23 -10.30
CA ARG A 48 16.12 -0.90 -10.64
C ARG A 48 16.65 0.14 -9.66
N SER A 49 16.72 1.40 -10.08
CA SER A 49 17.09 2.50 -9.18
C SER A 49 16.12 2.61 -8.00
N TYR A 50 16.65 2.60 -6.78
CA TYR A 50 15.87 2.75 -5.55
C TYR A 50 14.96 3.99 -5.60
N SER A 51 15.48 5.12 -6.09
CA SER A 51 14.74 6.38 -6.21
C SER A 51 13.50 6.26 -7.09
N VAL A 52 13.58 5.50 -8.18
CA VAL A 52 12.44 5.24 -9.06
C VAL A 52 11.46 4.30 -8.37
N THR A 53 11.96 3.22 -7.78
CA THR A 53 11.13 2.21 -7.10
C THR A 53 10.36 2.77 -5.90
N ILE A 54 11.00 3.54 -5.02
CA ILE A 54 10.35 4.14 -3.85
C ILE A 54 9.27 5.15 -4.26
N ASN A 55 9.52 5.94 -5.31
CA ASN A 55 8.55 6.90 -5.82
C ASN A 55 7.35 6.21 -6.46
N LEU A 56 7.58 5.13 -7.21
CA LEU A 56 6.52 4.32 -7.78
C LEU A 56 5.64 3.70 -6.68
N ILE A 57 6.25 3.10 -5.65
CA ILE A 57 5.51 2.50 -4.52
C ILE A 57 4.69 3.57 -3.78
N ARG A 58 5.28 4.75 -3.50
CA ARG A 58 4.56 5.86 -2.86
C ARG A 58 3.36 6.31 -3.70
N CYS A 59 3.56 6.47 -5.01
CA CYS A 59 2.51 6.84 -5.94
C CYS A 59 1.35 5.83 -5.89
N GLN A 60 1.66 4.52 -5.95
CA GLN A 60 0.66 3.46 -5.88
C GLN A 60 -0.13 3.51 -4.56
N TYR A 61 0.55 3.68 -3.42
CA TYR A 61 -0.13 3.81 -2.13
C TYR A 61 -1.03 5.04 -2.06
N SER A 62 -0.59 6.20 -2.56
CA SER A 62 -1.42 7.41 -2.61
C SER A 62 -2.71 7.19 -3.39
N PHE A 63 -2.64 6.54 -4.56
CA PHE A 63 -3.83 6.19 -5.33
C PHE A 63 -4.73 5.17 -4.61
N ALA A 64 -4.15 4.15 -3.97
CA ALA A 64 -4.90 3.16 -3.22
C ALA A 64 -5.66 3.78 -2.03
N ILE A 65 -4.99 4.67 -1.29
CA ILE A 65 -5.58 5.42 -0.17
C ILE A 65 -6.70 6.33 -0.67
N LEU A 66 -6.47 7.08 -1.75
CA LEU A 66 -7.48 7.96 -2.33
C LEU A 66 -8.72 7.17 -2.74
N LYS A 67 -8.54 6.04 -3.44
CA LYS A 67 -9.64 5.14 -3.81
C LYS A 67 -10.37 4.64 -2.56
N ALA A 68 -9.65 4.18 -1.54
CA ALA A 68 -10.25 3.72 -0.29
C ALA A 68 -11.07 4.83 0.39
N ALA A 69 -10.54 6.05 0.46
CA ALA A 69 -11.22 7.22 1.04
C ALA A 69 -12.51 7.56 0.27
N ILE A 70 -12.45 7.60 -1.07
CA ILE A 70 -13.63 7.83 -1.92
C ILE A 70 -14.69 6.74 -1.68
N ARG A 71 -14.27 5.47 -1.58
CA ARG A 71 -15.18 4.34 -1.32
C ARG A 71 -15.82 4.43 0.07
N CYS A 72 -15.08 4.86 1.09
CA CYS A 72 -15.64 5.12 2.42
C CYS A 72 -16.70 6.22 2.40
N LEU A 73 -16.48 7.31 1.63
CA LEU A 73 -17.42 8.42 1.52
C LEU A 73 -18.70 8.05 0.74
N GLN A 74 -18.59 7.23 -0.31
CA GLN A 74 -19.75 6.80 -1.10
C GLN A 74 -20.64 5.77 -0.38
N GLY A 75 -20.14 5.14 0.69
CA GLY A 75 -20.82 4.08 1.42
C GLY A 75 -20.86 2.74 0.67
N SER A 76 -21.18 1.65 1.37
CA SER A 76 -21.22 0.30 0.79
C SER A 76 -22.51 0.04 0.00
N ARG A 77 -22.75 0.78 -1.09
CA ARG A 77 -23.98 0.59 -1.89
C ARG A 77 -23.98 -0.67 -2.78
N SER A 78 -22.98 -1.55 -2.68
CA SER A 78 -23.00 -2.86 -3.35
C SER A 78 -22.12 -3.90 -2.66
N ARG A 79 -22.56 -5.17 -2.69
CA ARG A 79 -21.79 -6.34 -2.23
C ARG A 79 -20.51 -6.41 -3.08
N VAL A 80 -19.36 -6.28 -2.42
CA VAL A 80 -18.05 -6.14 -3.05
C VAL A 80 -17.77 -7.32 -3.98
N ARG A 81 -17.55 -7.07 -5.28
CA ARG A 81 -16.81 -8.01 -6.14
C ARG A 81 -15.35 -7.93 -5.71
N SER A 82 -14.70 -9.07 -5.50
CA SER A 82 -13.31 -9.18 -5.09
C SER A 82 -12.43 -8.22 -5.89
N PHE A 83 -11.69 -7.37 -5.19
CA PHE A 83 -10.77 -6.40 -5.79
C PHE A 83 -9.63 -7.18 -6.44
N ASP A 84 -9.61 -7.27 -7.76
CA ASP A 84 -8.51 -7.90 -8.47
C ASP A 84 -7.34 -6.92 -8.53
N SER A 85 -6.25 -7.22 -7.80
CA SER A 85 -5.02 -6.40 -7.82
C SER A 85 -4.39 -6.33 -9.23
N ASN A 86 -4.81 -7.18 -10.16
CA ASN A 86 -4.32 -7.20 -11.53
C ASN A 86 -4.77 -6.01 -12.38
N ASP A 87 -5.87 -5.32 -12.04
CA ASP A 87 -6.37 -4.21 -12.87
C ASP A 87 -5.36 -3.05 -13.00
N PHE A 88 -4.55 -2.81 -11.97
CA PHE A 88 -3.56 -1.74 -12.00
C PHE A 88 -2.24 -2.17 -12.66
N CYS A 89 -1.80 -3.42 -12.44
CA CYS A 89 -0.63 -3.96 -13.15
C CYS A 89 -0.90 -4.03 -14.66
N ARG A 90 -2.13 -4.38 -15.06
CA ARG A 90 -2.58 -4.31 -16.45
C ARG A 90 -2.52 -2.89 -17.00
N ALA A 91 -3.05 -1.90 -16.27
CA ALA A 91 -3.00 -0.49 -16.69
C ALA A 91 -1.56 0.06 -16.82
N ILE A 92 -0.62 -0.37 -15.97
CA ILE A 92 0.79 -0.01 -16.07
C ILE A 92 1.46 -0.71 -17.27
N SER A 93 1.16 -2.00 -17.52
CA SER A 93 1.63 -2.71 -18.71
C SER A 93 1.10 -2.07 -19.99
N GLU A 94 -0.18 -1.70 -20.03
CA GLU A 94 -0.80 -1.01 -21.16
C GLU A 94 -0.15 0.37 -21.39
N ALA A 95 0.12 1.14 -20.33
CA ALA A 95 0.82 2.42 -20.44
C ALA A 95 2.28 2.31 -20.92
N HIS A 96 2.94 1.17 -20.68
CA HIS A 96 4.28 0.90 -21.20
C HIS A 96 4.25 0.44 -22.67
N LEU A 97 3.15 -0.16 -23.14
CA LEU A 97 2.96 -0.60 -24.52
C LEU A 97 2.56 0.55 -25.47
N THR A 98 2.00 1.65 -24.96
CA THR A 98 1.62 2.81 -25.77
C THR A 98 2.74 3.84 -25.97
N LEU A 99 3.87 3.68 -25.29
CA LEU A 99 5.05 4.56 -25.39
C LEU A 99 6.20 3.97 -26.24
N THR A 100 5.94 2.89 -26.97
CA THR A 100 6.81 2.29 -27.99
C THR A 100 6.10 2.27 -29.33
#